data_AF-A0A1V5NNR2-F1
#
_entry.id   AF-A0A1V5NNR2-F1
#
_cell.length_a   1.000
_cell.length_b   1.000
_cell.length_c   1.000
_cell.angle_alpha   90.00
_cell.angle_beta   90.00
_cell.angle_gamma   90.00
#
_symmetry.space_group_name_H-M   'P 1'
#
loop_
_entity.id
_entity.type
_entity.pdbx_description
1 polymer ?
#
loop_
_entity_poly.entity_id
_entity_poly.type
_entity_poly.pdbx_seq_one_letter_code
_entity_poly.pdbx_strand_id
1 'polypeptide(L)' 'MKNKKVKELRKNQGLTCRELAQLVKLDTIDILKIDDMKVKDLSEPLKTKIIPILRGDYMDKIP' A
#
# COMPACT_ATOMS: atom_id res chain seq x y z
N MET A 1 8.25 -2.69 8.98
CA MET A 1 6.91 -2.32 8.45
C MET A 1 5.73 -3.01 9.14
N LYS A 2 5.84 -4.23 9.71
CA LYS A 2 4.68 -4.99 10.23
C LYS A 2 3.77 -4.22 11.20
N ASN A 3 4.35 -3.39 12.08
CA ASN A 3 3.59 -2.59 13.06
C ASN A 3 3.16 -1.20 12.56
N LYS A 4 3.58 -0.79 11.36
CA LYS A 4 3.23 0.50 10.76
C LYS A 4 1.86 0.42 10.09
N LYS A 5 1.17 1.55 10.04
CA LYS A 5 -0.10 1.68 9.30
C LYS A 5 0.14 1.75 7.80
N VAL A 6 -0.82 1.28 7.00
CA VAL A 6 -0.80 1.44 5.54
C VAL A 6 -0.68 2.92 5.16
N LYS A 7 -1.45 3.79 5.82
CA LYS A 7 -1.43 5.25 5.67
C LYS A 7 -0.06 5.89 5.83
N GLU A 8 0.69 5.49 6.85
CA GLU A 8 2.04 6.00 7.11
C GLU A 8 2.97 5.63 5.96
N LEU A 9 2.99 4.36 5.59
CA LEU A 9 3.88 3.84 4.55
C LEU A 9 3.55 4.43 3.17
N ARG A 10 2.26 4.52 2.83
CA ARG A 10 1.79 5.11 1.58
C ARG A 10 2.19 6.58 1.46
N LYS A 11 2.01 7.35 2.53
CA LYS A 11 2.42 8.78 2.57
C LYS A 11 3.93 8.94 2.47
N ASN A 12 4.72 8.04 3.06
CA ASN A 12 6.18 8.06 2.90
C ASN A 12 6.62 7.85 1.44
N GLN A 13 5.79 7.18 0.64
CA GLN A 13 6.00 7.02 -0.81
C GLN A 13 5.40 8.17 -1.63
N GLY A 14 4.84 9.21 -1.00
CA GLY A 14 4.21 10.34 -1.68
C GLY A 14 2.85 10.03 -2.32
N LEU A 15 2.24 8.89 -2.00
CA LEU A 15 1.02 8.42 -2.66
C LEU A 15 -0.25 8.84 -1.90
N THR A 16 -1.33 9.10 -2.65
CA THR A 16 -2.72 9.13 -2.18
C THR A 16 -3.32 7.71 -2.15
N CYS A 17 -4.47 7.52 -1.49
CA CYS A 17 -5.17 6.22 -1.51
C CYS A 17 -5.56 5.80 -2.94
N ARG A 18 -5.93 6.77 -3.79
CA ARG A 18 -6.31 6.54 -5.18
C ARG A 18 -5.13 6.04 -6.01
N GLU A 19 -3.96 6.67 -5.87
CA GLU A 19 -2.76 6.26 -6.60
C GLU A 19 -2.27 4.88 -6.15
N LEU A 20 -2.29 4.60 -4.84
CA LEU A 20 -1.99 3.25 -4.35
C LEU A 20 -2.95 2.23 -4.98
N ALA A 21 -4.25 2.51 -4.98
CA ALA A 21 -5.26 1.64 -5.57
C ALA A 21 -5.00 1.34 -7.06
N GLN A 22 -4.62 2.37 -7.83
CA GLN A 22 -4.26 2.23 -9.24
C GLN A 22 -3.01 1.35 -9.43
N LEU A 23 -1.96 1.55 -8.62
CA LEU A 23 -0.73 0.75 -8.69
C LEU A 23 -0.98 -0.74 -8.42
N VAL A 24 -1.90 -1.06 -7.50
CA VAL A 24 -2.21 -2.46 -7.14
C VAL A 24 -3.46 -3.03 -7.81
N LYS A 25 -4.09 -2.27 -8.72
CA LYS A 25 -5.32 -2.64 -9.44
C LYS A 25 -6.46 -3.05 -8.49
N LEU A 26 -6.70 -2.25 -7.46
CA LEU A 26 -7.81 -2.40 -6.52
C LEU A 26 -8.71 -1.15 -6.56
N ASP A 27 -9.90 -1.25 -5.98
CA ASP A 27 -10.76 -0.09 -5.79
C ASP A 27 -10.23 0.83 -4.68
N THR A 28 -10.41 2.13 -4.87
CA THR A 28 -9.99 3.14 -3.88
C THR A 28 -10.71 2.93 -2.54
N ILE A 29 -11.96 2.47 -2.57
CA ILE A 29 -12.74 2.15 -1.37
C ILE A 29 -12.06 1.04 -0.55
N ASP A 30 -11.47 0.04 -1.19
CA ASP A 30 -10.79 -1.04 -0.47
C ASP A 30 -9.49 -0.58 0.17
N ILE A 31 -8.75 0.33 -0.49
CA ILE A 31 -7.60 0.99 0.12
C ILE A 31 -8.02 1.87 1.31
N LEU A 32 -9.13 2.61 1.20
CA LEU A 32 -9.64 3.44 2.30
C LEU A 32 -10.00 2.62 3.55
N LYS A 33 -10.62 1.44 3.38
CA LYS A 33 -10.96 0.54 4.49
C LYS A 33 -9.72 0.06 5.26
N ILE A 34 -8.58 -0.11 4.58
CA ILE A 34 -7.35 -0.63 5.18
C ILE A 34 -6.34 0.46 5.57
N ASP A 35 -6.56 1.72 5.18
CA ASP A 35 -5.55 2.79 5.31
C ASP A 35 -5.12 2.97 6.77
N ASP A 36 -6.06 2.87 7.71
CA ASP A 36 -5.81 2.99 9.14
C ASP A 36 -5.42 1.67 9.84
N MET A 37 -5.40 0.55 9.12
CA MET A 37 -4.97 -0.76 9.64
C MET A 37 -3.43 -0.88 9.63
N LYS A 38 -2.88 -1.70 10.54
CA LYS A 38 -1.46 -2.07 10.49
C LYS A 38 -1.25 -3.12 9.42
N VAL A 39 -0.08 -3.08 8.77
CA VAL A 39 0.26 -4.05 7.72
C VAL A 39 0.11 -5.49 8.18
N LYS A 40 0.48 -5.81 9.44
CA LYS A 40 0.34 -7.18 9.99
C LYS A 40 -1.10 -7.69 10.03
N ASP A 41 -2.09 -6.80 10.14
CA ASP A 41 -3.51 -7.14 10.34
C ASP A 41 -4.25 -7.35 9.01
N LEU A 42 -3.57 -7.16 7.87
CA LEU A 42 -4.12 -7.40 6.54
C LEU A 42 -4.08 -8.88 6.17
N SER A 43 -4.98 -9.29 5.29
CA SER A 43 -4.97 -10.63 4.70
C SER A 43 -3.76 -10.81 3.75
N GLU A 44 -3.24 -12.04 3.65
CA GLU A 44 -2.05 -12.31 2.83
C GLU A 44 -2.20 -11.96 1.35
N PRO A 45 -3.36 -12.20 0.69
CA PRO A 45 -3.55 -11.76 -0.70
C PRO A 45 -3.37 -10.25 -0.87
N LEU A 46 -3.78 -9.47 0.13
CA LEU A 46 -3.65 -8.01 0.11
C LEU A 46 -2.19 -7.59 0.34
N LYS A 47 -1.53 -8.21 1.34
CA LYS A 47 -0.12 -7.96 1.66
C LYS A 47 0.77 -8.15 0.44
N THR A 48 0.61 -9.26 -0.29
CA THR A 48 1.43 -9.57 -1.48
C THR A 48 1.33 -8.48 -2.56
N LYS A 49 0.16 -7.84 -2.71
CA LYS A 49 -0.04 -6.77 -3.70
C LYS A 49 0.53 -5.42 -3.25
N ILE A 50 0.26 -5.03 -2.01
CA ILE A 50 0.59 -3.66 -1.55
C ILE A 50 2.01 -3.52 -1.01
N ILE A 51 2.59 -4.58 -0.43
CA ILE A 51 3.92 -4.50 0.21
C ILE A 51 5.01 -4.00 -0.75
N PRO A 52 5.10 -4.46 -2.01
CA PRO A 52 6.10 -3.94 -2.95
C PRO A 52 5.98 -2.42 -3.15
N ILE A 53 4.75 -1.92 -3.23
CA ILE A 53 4.52 -0.47 -3.37
C ILE A 53 4.92 0.27 -2.10
N LEU A 54 4.51 -0.23 -0.93
CA LEU A 54 4.79 0.40 0.37
C LEU A 54 6.29 0.39 0.75
N ARG A 55 7.07 -0.54 0.19
CA ARG A 55 8.53 -0.60 0.35
C ARG A 55 9.29 0.33 -0.60
N GLY A 56 8.67 0.72 -1.71
CA GLY A 56 9.32 1.49 -2.78
C GLY A 56 9.86 0.63 -3.92
N ASP A 57 9.72 -0.71 -3.85
CA ASP A 57 10.23 -1.68 -4.84
C ASP A 57 9.69 -1.43 -6.27
N TYR A 58 8.61 -0.66 -6.41
CA TYR A 58 8.00 -0.32 -7.70
C TYR A 58 8.73 0.81 -8.45
N MET A 59 9.57 1.59 -7.76
CA MET A 59 10.33 2.69 -8.37
C MET A 59 11.62 2.23 -9.04
N ASP A 60 12.15 1.06 -8.66
CA ASP A 60 13.39 0.49 -9.23
C ASP A 60 13.24 0.03 -10.69
N LYS A 61 12.04 0.13 -11.28
CA LYS A 61 11.74 -0.28 -12.65
C LYS A 61 11.62 0.88 -13.65
N ILE A 62 11.98 2.10 -13.27
CA ILE A 62 12.00 3.26 -14.17
C ILE A 62 13.45 3.41 -14.69
N PRO A 63 13.73 3.15 -15.99
CA PRO A 63 15.05 3.36 -16.60
C PRO A 63 15.41 4.84 -16.73
#